data_AF-A0A4Q8K7F4-F1
#
_entry.id   AF-A0A4Q8K7F4-F1
#
_cell.length_a   1.000
_cell.length_b   1.000
_cell.length_c   1.000
_cell.angle_alpha   90.00
_cell.angle_beta   90.00
_cell.angle_gamma   90.00
#
_symmetry.space_group_name_H-M   'P 1'
#
loop_
_entity.id
_entity.type
_entity.pdbx_description
1 polymer ?
#
loop_
_entity_poly.entity_id
_entity_poly.type
_entity_poly.pdbx_seq_one_letter_code
_entity_poly.pdbx_strand_id
1 'polypeptide(L)'
;MAIVFLAALCIVASRITLPSESAPSYRQESEECTSPECQEAARALLESMDTTADPCQNFYRYACGGWIDRHPIPPEKGRYSAFDALDDQVSENVAGILKKCH
;
A
#
# COMPACT_ATOMS: atom_id res chain seq x y z
N MET A 1 -39.24 20.36 -38.85
CA MET A 1 -38.08 19.45 -38.69
C MET A 1 -37.00 19.98 -37.75
N ALA A 2 -36.72 21.30 -37.68
CA ALA A 2 -35.75 21.87 -36.73
C ALA A 2 -36.10 21.67 -35.24
N ILE A 3 -37.39 21.67 -34.89
CA ILE A 3 -37.85 21.54 -33.48
C ILE A 3 -37.60 20.12 -32.92
N VAL A 4 -37.67 19.09 -33.77
CA VAL A 4 -37.43 17.70 -33.36
C VAL A 4 -35.94 17.44 -33.08
N PHE A 5 -35.04 18.07 -33.85
CA PHE A 5 -33.59 18.01 -33.61
C PHE A 5 -33.17 18.75 -32.34
N LEU A 6 -33.78 19.90 -32.04
CA LEU A 6 -33.53 20.64 -30.80
C LEU A 6 -34.02 19.85 -29.56
N ALA A 7 -35.19 19.22 -29.64
CA ALA A 7 -35.69 18.38 -28.56
C ALA A 7 -34.81 17.13 -28.32
N ALA A 8 -34.32 16.49 -29.40
CA ALA A 8 -33.42 15.34 -29.29
C ALA A 8 -32.06 15.70 -28.66
N LEU A 9 -31.48 16.85 -29.01
CA LEU A 9 -30.25 17.36 -28.40
C LEU A 9 -30.39 17.63 -26.90
N CYS A 10 -31.54 18.16 -26.46
CA CYS A 10 -31.82 18.38 -25.04
C CYS A 10 -32.00 17.07 -24.26
N ILE A 11 -32.57 16.03 -24.87
CA ILE A 11 -32.79 14.73 -24.22
C ILE A 11 -31.46 13.98 -24.03
N VAL A 12 -30.54 14.08 -24.99
CA VAL A 12 -29.19 13.50 -24.89
C VAL A 12 -28.34 14.22 -23.84
N ALA A 13 -28.41 15.56 -23.78
CA ALA A 13 -27.71 16.36 -22.76
C ALA A 13 -28.21 16.08 -21.33
N SER A 14 -29.50 15.78 -21.16
CA SER A 14 -30.13 15.55 -19.85
C SER A 14 -29.91 14.13 -19.29
N ARG A 15 -29.35 13.19 -20.07
CA ARG A 15 -29.15 11.79 -19.66
C ARG A 15 -27.69 11.38 -19.44
N ILE A 16 -26.73 12.30 -19.65
CA ILE A 16 -25.28 12.04 -19.43
C ILE A 16 -24.78 12.63 -18.11
N THR A 17 -25.56 13.44 -17.40
CA THR A 17 -25.22 13.79 -16.01
C THR A 17 -25.68 12.66 -15.10
N LEU A 18 -24.90 11.58 -15.05
CA LEU A 18 -24.83 10.81 -13.81
C LEU A 18 -24.33 11.79 -12.75
N PRO A 19 -25.10 12.09 -11.69
CA PRO A 19 -24.47 12.60 -10.49
C PRO A 19 -23.57 11.45 -10.04
N SER A 20 -22.27 11.60 -10.27
CA SER A 20 -21.31 10.89 -9.42
C SER A 20 -21.65 11.40 -8.02
N GLU A 21 -22.36 10.59 -7.24
CA GLU A 21 -22.27 10.66 -5.79
C GLU A 21 -20.78 10.48 -5.51
N SER A 22 -20.08 11.61 -5.42
CA SER A 22 -18.77 11.65 -4.83
C SER A 22 -18.95 10.98 -3.48
N ALA A 23 -18.34 9.79 -3.34
CA ALA A 23 -18.21 9.13 -2.06
C ALA A 23 -17.82 10.20 -1.02
N PRO A 24 -18.35 10.14 0.22
CA PRO A 24 -18.06 11.15 1.22
C PRO A 24 -16.55 11.40 1.25
N SER A 25 -16.14 12.61 0.86
CA SER A 25 -14.76 13.04 0.99
C SER A 25 -14.51 13.21 2.48
N TYR A 26 -14.17 12.11 3.16
CA TYR A 26 -13.42 12.15 4.41
C TYR A 26 -11.99 12.60 4.08
N ARG A 27 -11.87 13.82 3.54
CA ARG A 27 -10.67 14.61 3.75
C ARG A 27 -10.79 15.13 5.18
N GLN A 28 -10.54 14.25 6.13
CA GLN A 28 -9.92 14.72 7.35
C GLN A 28 -8.64 15.39 6.88
N GLU A 29 -8.48 16.68 7.15
CA GLU A 29 -7.14 17.21 7.43
C GLU A 29 -6.64 16.40 8.63
N SER A 30 -6.15 15.19 8.37
CA SER A 30 -5.53 14.38 9.38
C SER A 30 -4.25 15.10 9.72
N GLU A 31 -4.16 15.63 10.94
CA GLU A 31 -2.88 15.98 11.53
C GLU A 31 -1.94 14.80 11.31
N GLU A 32 -0.86 15.04 10.57
CA GLU A 32 0.11 14.00 10.25
C GLU A 32 0.68 13.43 11.55
N CYS A 33 0.70 12.11 11.70
CA CYS A 33 1.23 11.51 12.91
C CYS A 33 2.76 11.69 12.95
N THR A 34 3.24 12.51 13.87
CA THR A 34 4.68 12.76 14.06
C THR A 34 5.27 12.00 15.26
N SER A 35 4.54 11.03 15.82
CA SER A 35 5.08 10.21 16.91
C SER A 35 6.25 9.35 16.43
N PRO A 36 7.21 9.00 17.30
CA PRO A 36 8.33 8.14 16.91
C PRO A 36 7.88 6.80 16.33
N GLU A 37 6.79 6.23 16.84
CA GLU A 37 6.23 4.96 16.36
C GLU A 37 5.69 5.09 14.93
N CYS A 38 5.01 6.20 14.62
CA CYS A 38 4.54 6.48 13.27
C CYS A 38 5.70 6.71 12.30
N GLN A 39 6.75 7.41 12.72
CA GLN A 39 7.93 7.64 11.89
C GLN A 39 8.67 6.33 11.56
N GLU A 40 8.82 5.44 12.55
CA GLU A 40 9.43 4.13 12.35
C GLU A 40 8.59 3.26 11.42
N ALA A 41 7.27 3.23 11.62
CA ALA A 41 6.36 2.52 10.74
C ALA A 41 6.40 3.06 9.30
N ALA A 42 6.38 4.39 9.13
CA ALA A 42 6.47 5.04 7.83
C ALA A 42 7.80 4.70 7.14
N ARG A 43 8.91 4.71 7.88
CA ARG A 43 10.22 4.32 7.36
C ARG A 43 10.23 2.87 6.89
N ALA A 44 9.74 1.93 7.71
CA ALA A 44 9.68 0.52 7.34
C ALA A 44 8.82 0.27 6.08
N LEU A 45 7.70 1.00 5.93
CA LEU A 45 6.88 0.97 4.71
C LEU A 45 7.65 1.49 3.50
N LEU A 46 8.25 2.68 3.60
CA LEU A 46 9.00 3.29 2.50
C LEU A 46 10.19 2.45 2.06
N GLU A 47 10.91 1.85 3.01
CA GLU A 47 12.01 0.94 2.69
C GLU A 47 11.49 -0.29 1.94
N SER A 48 10.31 -0.82 2.28
CA SER A 48 9.75 -2.02 1.64
C SER A 48 9.30 -1.79 0.19
N MET A 49 8.98 -0.55 -0.16
CA MET A 49 8.48 -0.16 -1.48
C MET A 49 9.60 -0.04 -2.53
N ASP A 50 9.25 -0.32 -3.77
CA ASP A 50 10.01 0.09 -4.96
C ASP A 50 9.21 1.15 -5.72
N THR A 51 9.56 2.41 -5.50
CA THR A 51 8.85 3.55 -6.10
C THR A 51 9.14 3.74 -7.60
N THR A 52 10.02 2.93 -8.19
CA THR A 52 10.29 2.93 -9.63
C THR A 52 9.32 2.05 -10.41
N ALA A 53 8.66 1.10 -9.74
CA ALA A 53 7.63 0.26 -10.33
C ALA A 53 6.29 1.02 -10.48
N ASP A 54 5.59 0.82 -11.59
CA ASP A 54 4.25 1.39 -11.77
C ASP A 54 3.22 0.62 -10.90
N PRO A 55 2.57 1.26 -9.92
CA PRO A 55 1.60 0.61 -9.04
C PRO A 55 0.35 0.12 -9.78
N CYS A 56 -0.02 0.76 -10.90
CA CYS A 56 -1.16 0.35 -11.71
C CYS A 56 -0.89 -0.91 -12.54
N GLN A 57 0.38 -1.24 -12.78
CA GLN A 57 0.78 -2.44 -13.53
C GLN A 57 1.19 -3.59 -12.62
N ASN A 58 1.94 -3.31 -11.54
CA ASN A 58 2.39 -4.32 -10.61
C ASN A 58 2.50 -3.77 -9.18
N PHE A 59 1.36 -3.70 -8.51
CA PHE A 59 1.29 -3.22 -7.13
C PHE A 59 2.14 -4.06 -6.16
N TYR A 60 2.33 -5.36 -6.44
CA TYR A 60 3.18 -6.22 -5.60
C TYR A 60 4.65 -5.78 -5.65
N ARG A 61 5.17 -5.48 -6.85
CA ARG A 61 6.53 -4.94 -6.98
C ARG A 61 6.63 -3.53 -6.41
N TYR A 62 5.65 -2.67 -6.65
CA TYR A 62 5.64 -1.34 -6.05
C TYR A 62 5.65 -1.38 -4.51
N ALA A 63 4.82 -2.22 -3.90
CA ALA A 63 4.68 -2.27 -2.45
C ALA A 63 5.79 -3.07 -1.73
N CYS A 64 6.35 -4.09 -2.38
CA CYS A 64 7.25 -5.05 -1.73
C CYS A 64 8.62 -5.17 -2.40
N GLY A 65 8.86 -4.50 -3.54
CA GLY A 65 10.08 -4.67 -4.35
C GLY A 65 11.35 -4.38 -3.55
N GLY A 66 11.38 -3.26 -2.83
CA GLY A 66 12.50 -2.92 -1.95
C GLY A 66 12.75 -3.96 -0.85
N TRP A 67 11.69 -4.55 -0.29
CA TRP A 67 11.83 -5.63 0.69
C TRP A 67 12.46 -6.88 0.06
N ILE A 68 11.94 -7.31 -1.09
CA ILE A 68 12.40 -8.52 -1.81
C ILE A 68 13.88 -8.40 -2.17
N ASP A 69 14.32 -7.23 -2.62
CA ASP A 69 15.70 -7.01 -3.05
C ASP A 69 16.70 -7.06 -1.88
N ARG A 70 16.27 -6.68 -0.68
CA ARG A 70 17.11 -6.72 0.55
C ARG A 70 17.01 -8.03 1.33
N HIS A 71 15.99 -8.83 1.07
CA HIS A 71 15.74 -10.09 1.78
C HIS A 71 15.70 -11.26 0.79
N PRO A 72 16.84 -11.61 0.16
CA PRO A 72 16.91 -12.78 -0.70
C PRO A 72 16.59 -14.05 0.10
N ILE A 73 15.99 -15.05 -0.56
CA ILE A 73 15.66 -16.32 0.08
C ILE A 73 16.97 -17.00 0.53
N PRO A 74 17.15 -17.26 1.83
CA PRO A 74 18.32 -17.98 2.32
C PRO A 74 18.40 -19.40 1.74
N PRO A 75 19.61 -19.97 1.53
CA PRO A 75 19.78 -21.26 0.87
C PRO A 75 19.08 -22.44 1.58
N GLU A 76 18.84 -22.31 2.89
CA GLU A 76 18.15 -23.30 3.72
C GLU A 76 16.63 -23.19 3.69
N LYS A 77 16.06 -22.15 3.05
CA LYS A 77 14.62 -21.90 3.01
C LYS A 77 14.07 -22.02 1.58
N GLY A 78 12.86 -22.56 1.44
CA GLY A 78 12.15 -22.60 0.15
C GLY A 78 11.36 -21.32 -0.17
N ARG A 79 11.12 -20.48 0.83
CA ARG A 79 10.47 -19.18 0.72
C ARG A 79 11.00 -18.25 1.80
N TYR A 80 10.91 -16.95 1.57
CA TYR A 80 11.19 -15.96 2.59
C TYR A 80 10.21 -14.79 2.48
N SER A 81 9.56 -14.47 3.58
CA SER A 81 8.54 -13.44 3.72
C SER A 81 8.78 -12.62 4.97
N ALA A 82 8.07 -11.49 5.11
CA ALA A 82 8.14 -10.68 6.32
C ALA A 82 7.84 -11.48 7.59
N PHE A 83 6.96 -12.49 7.53
CA PHE A 83 6.68 -13.36 8.69
C PHE A 83 7.86 -14.25 9.05
N ASP A 84 8.58 -14.78 8.05
CA ASP A 84 9.76 -15.62 8.31
C ASP A 84 10.87 -14.77 8.94
N ALA A 85 11.05 -13.52 8.48
CA ALA A 85 11.99 -12.57 9.09
C ALA A 85 11.61 -12.20 10.54
N LEU A 86 10.31 -12.01 10.81
CA LEU A 86 9.82 -11.78 12.18
C LEU A 86 10.06 -12.99 13.09
N ASP A 87 9.83 -14.21 12.60
CA ASP A 87 10.06 -15.44 13.36
C ASP A 87 11.54 -15.66 13.68
N ASP A 88 12.42 -15.39 12.70
CA ASP A 88 13.87 -15.40 12.90
C ASP A 88 14.26 -14.39 14.01
N GLN A 89 13.76 -13.16 13.94
CA GLN A 89 14.05 -12.11 14.94
C GLN A 89 13.54 -12.48 16.35
N VAL A 90 12.34 -13.05 16.46
CA VAL A 90 11.78 -13.49 17.74
C VAL A 90 12.62 -14.63 18.32
N SER A 91 13.01 -15.59 17.49
CA SER A 91 13.84 -16.73 17.90
C SER A 91 15.21 -16.28 18.42
N GLU A 92 15.85 -15.32 17.75
CA GLU A 92 17.10 -14.70 18.20
C GLU A 92 16.95 -13.96 19.53
N ASN A 93 15.87 -13.19 19.69
CA ASN A 93 15.60 -12.46 20.93
C ASN A 93 15.43 -13.42 22.12
N VAL A 94 14.65 -14.48 21.94
CA VAL A 94 14.46 -15.52 22.97
C VAL A 94 15.79 -16.21 23.28
N ALA A 95 16.56 -16.60 22.27
CA ALA A 95 17.88 -17.20 22.48
C ALA A 95 18.84 -16.26 23.24
N GLY A 96 18.79 -14.96 22.95
CA GLY A 96 19.57 -13.94 23.65
C GLY A 96 19.21 -13.82 25.13
N ILE A 97 17.92 -13.95 25.48
CA ILE A 97 17.46 -13.98 26.88
C ILE A 97 17.99 -15.23 27.58
N LEU A 98 17.83 -16.40 26.97
CA LEU A 98 18.24 -17.68 27.57
C LEU A 98 19.75 -17.73 27.85
N LYS A 99 20.58 -17.15 26.97
CA LYS A 99 22.03 -17.06 27.16
C LYS A 99 22.46 -16.20 28.35
N LYS A 100 21.64 -15.22 28.78
CA LYS A 100 21.93 -14.36 29.95
C LYS A 100 21.56 -15.00 31.28
N CYS A 101 20.80 -16.11 31.25
CA CYS A 101 20.39 -16.85 32.44
C CYS A 101 21.39 -17.96 32.84
N HIS A 102 22.54 -18.03 32.16
CA HIS A 102 23.70 -18.84 32.50
C HIS A 102 24.81 -17.92 32.99
#